data_AF-A0AAV1A6H3-F1
#
_entry.id   AF-A0AAV1A6H3-F1
#
_cell.length_a   1.000
_cell.length_b   1.000
_cell.length_c   1.000
_cell.angle_alpha   90.00
_cell.angle_beta   90.00
_cell.angle_gamma   90.00
#
_symmetry.space_group_name_H-M   'P 1'
#
loop_
_entity.id
_entity.type
_entity.pdbx_description
1 polymer ?
#
loop_
_entity_poly.entity_id
_entity_poly.type
_entity_poly.pdbx_seq_one_letter_code
_entity_poly.pdbx_strand_id
1 'polypeptide(L)'
;AHPDVIGNDGLAPLEGYQNDLAYLKSKVDAGADLIVTQLFYDTDIFLKFVNDCRQIGITCPIVPGVMPINNYKGFIRMTGFCKTKIPAEITAALEPIKDNEEAVKAYGIHLGIEMCKKIMAHGIKTVHLYTLNMEKSALAILMGLGLIEESKISRSLPWRRPTNVFRIKEDVRPIFWANRPKSYISRTIGWDQYPHGRWGDSGNPSYGALTDYQFLRPRAKDKKLIEEWAVPLKSIEDIYERFRLFCLGKLRTNPCQQSMGEKSDSPTVGWGGPGGYVYQKAYLEFFCSKEKLDALIEKCKDRPFLTYMAVNKEGVWKSNVAQTDVNAVTWGVFSAKEISQPTVVDPVSFTAWKDEAFESWYRGWASLYPEADASRKLVEEVGSSYFLVSLVDNDYVNGDIFGVFADF
;
A
#
# COMPACT_ATOMS: atom_id res chain seq x y z
N ALA A 1 -11.90 16.71 32.20
CA ALA A 1 -12.74 17.91 32.14
C ALA A 1 -12.23 18.84 31.05
N HIS A 2 -13.02 19.80 30.57
CA HIS A 2 -12.59 20.78 29.57
C HIS A 2 -11.36 21.57 30.07
N PRO A 3 -10.35 21.87 29.23
CA PRO A 3 -9.16 22.61 29.68
C PRO A 3 -9.48 23.92 30.40
N ASP A 4 -10.57 24.59 30.05
CA ASP A 4 -10.97 25.86 30.69
C ASP A 4 -11.40 25.71 32.15
N VAL A 5 -11.87 24.52 32.56
CA VAL A 5 -12.29 24.23 33.95
C VAL A 5 -11.21 23.54 34.78
N ILE A 6 -10.06 23.22 34.16
CA ILE A 6 -8.91 22.62 34.86
C ILE A 6 -8.11 23.75 35.53
N GLY A 7 -7.98 23.63 36.86
CA GLY A 7 -7.18 24.51 37.71
C GLY A 7 -5.68 24.29 37.55
N ASN A 8 -4.89 25.11 38.25
CA ASN A 8 -3.42 25.08 38.17
C ASN A 8 -2.80 23.78 38.73
N ASP A 9 -3.56 23.02 39.53
CA ASP A 9 -3.19 21.70 40.05
C ASP A 9 -3.46 20.56 39.06
N GLY A 10 -3.98 20.88 37.86
CA GLY A 10 -4.32 19.90 36.84
C GLY A 10 -5.62 19.14 37.11
N LEU A 11 -6.45 19.61 38.05
CA LEU A 11 -7.75 19.01 38.37
C LEU A 11 -8.88 20.01 38.13
N ALA A 12 -10.06 19.49 37.81
CA ALA A 12 -11.27 20.31 37.74
C ALA A 12 -12.03 20.25 39.07
N PRO A 13 -12.75 21.33 39.45
CA PRO A 13 -13.69 21.29 40.57
C PRO A 13 -14.72 20.17 40.40
N LEU A 14 -15.18 19.59 41.52
CA LEU A 14 -16.13 18.47 41.51
C LEU A 14 -17.39 18.77 40.69
N GLU A 15 -17.96 19.97 40.87
CA GLU A 15 -19.13 20.43 40.12
C GLU A 15 -18.86 20.51 38.60
N GLY A 16 -17.72 21.08 38.20
CA GLY A 16 -17.31 21.15 36.80
C GLY A 16 -17.13 19.77 36.18
N TYR A 17 -16.55 18.83 36.93
CA TYR A 17 -16.39 17.44 36.49
C TYR A 17 -17.74 16.72 36.32
N GLN A 18 -18.66 16.89 37.29
CA GLN A 18 -20.00 16.29 37.22
C GLN A 18 -20.81 16.85 36.04
N ASN A 19 -20.73 18.16 35.80
CA ASN A 19 -21.38 18.79 34.66
C ASN A 19 -20.82 18.25 33.33
N ASP A 20 -19.50 18.11 33.19
CA ASP A 20 -18.88 17.52 32.01
C ASP A 20 -19.32 16.06 31.77
N LEU A 21 -19.46 15.27 32.83
CA LEU A 21 -19.97 13.90 32.74
C LEU A 21 -21.45 13.86 32.29
N ALA A 22 -22.29 14.76 32.80
CA ALA A 22 -23.67 14.87 32.37
C ALA A 22 -23.78 15.26 30.88
N TYR A 23 -22.97 16.22 30.42
CA TYR A 23 -22.92 16.58 29.00
C TYR A 23 -22.40 15.44 28.12
N LEU A 24 -21.40 14.69 28.58
CA LEU A 24 -20.91 13.50 27.88
C LEU A 24 -22.03 12.47 27.73
N LYS A 25 -22.79 12.21 28.79
CA LYS A 25 -23.95 11.32 28.75
C LYS A 25 -24.99 11.79 27.74
N SER A 26 -25.35 13.08 27.73
CA SER A 26 -26.31 13.62 26.74
C SER A 26 -25.86 13.40 25.30
N LYS A 27 -24.55 13.46 25.01
CA LYS A 27 -24.00 13.17 23.67
C LYS A 27 -24.12 11.69 23.31
N VAL A 28 -23.90 10.80 24.27
CA VAL A 28 -24.08 9.35 24.09
C VAL A 28 -25.55 9.03 23.87
N ASP A 29 -26.43 9.56 24.71
CA ASP A 29 -27.88 9.35 24.61
C ASP A 29 -28.46 9.91 23.29
N ALA A 30 -27.82 10.91 22.69
CA ALA A 30 -28.16 11.44 21.37
C ALA A 30 -27.74 10.53 20.20
N GLY A 31 -26.99 9.44 20.45
CA GLY A 31 -26.65 8.42 19.45
C GLY A 31 -25.15 8.22 19.18
N ALA A 32 -24.24 8.58 20.10
CA ALA A 32 -22.82 8.32 19.91
C ALA A 32 -22.45 6.86 20.19
N ASP A 33 -21.76 6.20 19.25
CA ASP A 33 -21.39 4.79 19.35
C ASP A 33 -20.12 4.51 20.17
N LEU A 34 -19.24 5.51 20.33
CA LEU A 34 -17.95 5.35 21.01
C LEU A 34 -17.44 6.67 21.59
N ILE A 35 -16.62 6.58 22.64
CA ILE A 35 -15.89 7.72 23.23
C ILE A 35 -14.40 7.49 23.00
N VAL A 36 -13.69 8.49 22.47
CA VAL A 36 -12.22 8.53 22.48
C VAL A 36 -11.77 9.59 23.48
N THR A 37 -10.92 9.22 24.42
CA THR A 37 -10.46 10.18 25.44
C THR A 37 -9.31 11.04 24.93
N GLN A 38 -9.17 12.22 25.55
CA GLN A 38 -7.93 12.98 25.50
C GLN A 38 -6.77 12.17 26.10
N LEU A 39 -5.53 12.57 25.78
CA LEU A 39 -4.31 12.03 26.35
C LEU A 39 -4.24 12.20 27.87
N PHE A 40 -3.69 11.19 28.55
CA PHE A 40 -3.44 11.17 29.99
C PHE A 40 -2.15 10.41 30.27
N TYR A 41 -1.55 10.63 31.44
CA TYR A 41 -0.36 9.90 31.91
C TYR A 41 -0.57 9.24 33.28
N ASP A 42 -1.73 9.47 33.90
CA ASP A 42 -2.17 8.82 35.11
C ASP A 42 -3.31 7.84 34.75
N THR A 43 -2.99 6.55 34.81
CA THR A 43 -3.92 5.48 34.45
C THR A 43 -5.05 5.31 35.46
N ASP A 44 -4.83 5.67 36.73
CA ASP A 44 -5.85 5.54 37.78
C ASP A 44 -6.93 6.60 37.62
N ILE A 45 -6.55 7.82 37.21
CA ILE A 45 -7.51 8.88 36.84
C ILE A 45 -8.39 8.43 35.67
N PHE A 46 -7.81 7.79 34.65
CA PHE A 46 -8.58 7.25 33.53
C PHE A 46 -9.55 6.14 33.97
N LEU A 47 -9.09 5.18 34.79
CA LEU A 47 -9.94 4.10 35.28
C LEU A 47 -11.08 4.62 36.17
N LYS A 48 -10.82 5.64 36.98
CA LYS A 48 -11.87 6.34 37.73
C LYS A 48 -12.91 6.95 36.79
N PHE A 49 -12.48 7.66 35.75
CA PHE A 49 -13.38 8.24 34.75
C PHE A 49 -14.25 7.18 34.07
N VAL A 50 -13.68 6.02 33.71
CA VAL A 50 -14.44 4.89 33.16
C VAL A 50 -15.51 4.43 34.15
N ASN A 51 -15.16 4.24 35.42
CA ASN A 51 -16.12 3.84 36.46
C ASN A 51 -17.24 4.87 36.64
N ASP A 52 -16.91 6.15 36.70
CA ASP A 52 -17.90 7.22 36.83
C ASP A 52 -18.85 7.24 35.61
N CYS A 53 -18.34 7.04 34.39
CA CYS A 53 -19.17 6.91 33.19
C CYS A 53 -20.13 5.71 33.27
N ARG A 54 -19.66 4.56 33.79
CA ARG A 54 -20.51 3.38 33.97
C ARG A 54 -21.61 3.63 35.01
N GLN A 55 -21.30 4.32 36.10
CA GLN A 55 -22.28 4.64 37.15
C GLN A 55 -23.45 5.51 36.65
N ILE A 56 -23.21 6.37 35.65
CA ILE A 56 -24.25 7.21 35.04
C ILE A 56 -24.93 6.54 33.82
N GLY A 57 -24.62 5.26 33.56
CA GLY A 57 -25.29 4.46 32.52
C GLY A 57 -24.71 4.62 31.11
N ILE A 58 -23.51 5.18 30.95
CA ILE A 58 -22.81 5.12 29.65
C ILE A 58 -22.31 3.70 29.44
N THR A 59 -22.78 3.02 28.38
CA THR A 59 -22.43 1.62 28.07
C THR A 59 -21.57 1.45 26.82
N CYS A 60 -21.47 2.47 25.97
CA CYS A 60 -20.64 2.42 24.77
C CYS A 60 -19.14 2.24 25.11
N PRO A 61 -18.32 1.75 24.16
CA PRO A 61 -16.88 1.64 24.34
C PRO A 61 -16.22 2.99 24.67
N ILE A 62 -15.30 2.99 25.63
CA ILE A 62 -14.46 4.14 25.98
C ILE A 62 -13.01 3.77 25.62
N VAL A 63 -12.47 4.45 24.62
CA VAL A 63 -11.14 4.19 24.05
C VAL A 63 -10.12 5.17 24.63
N PRO A 64 -9.11 4.70 25.37
CA PRO A 64 -8.06 5.54 25.93
C PRO A 64 -7.18 6.13 24.82
N GLY A 65 -7.01 7.45 24.84
CA GLY A 65 -6.01 8.15 24.05
C GLY A 65 -4.63 8.07 24.73
N VAL A 66 -3.67 7.39 24.11
CA VAL A 66 -2.29 7.25 24.60
C VAL A 66 -1.33 7.94 23.63
N MET A 67 -0.56 8.92 24.11
CA MET A 67 0.43 9.62 23.32
C MET A 67 1.85 9.20 23.74
N PRO A 68 2.60 8.50 22.88
CA PRO A 68 4.00 8.16 23.16
C PRO A 68 4.85 9.42 23.33
N ILE A 69 5.74 9.43 24.31
CA ILE A 69 6.70 10.52 24.52
C ILE A 69 7.84 10.35 23.51
N ASN A 70 7.88 11.20 22.49
CA ASN A 70 8.90 11.13 21.43
C ASN A 70 10.11 12.03 21.68
N ASN A 71 9.91 13.18 22.33
CA ASN A 71 10.94 14.14 22.72
C ASN A 71 10.42 15.00 23.88
N TYR A 72 11.33 15.53 24.70
CA TYR A 72 10.99 16.22 25.94
C TYR A 72 10.25 17.55 25.69
N LYS A 73 10.76 18.41 24.80
CA LYS A 73 10.17 19.73 24.53
C LYS A 73 8.76 19.64 23.98
N GLY A 74 8.53 18.72 23.04
CA GLY A 74 7.22 18.46 22.44
C GLY A 74 6.23 17.91 23.46
N PHE A 75 6.69 17.03 24.36
CA PHE A 75 5.90 16.52 25.47
C PHE A 75 5.44 17.63 26.40
N ILE A 76 6.36 18.45 26.94
CA ILE A 76 6.02 19.58 27.84
C ILE A 76 5.05 20.56 27.17
N ARG A 77 5.29 20.89 25.89
CA ARG A 77 4.40 21.79 25.14
C ARG A 77 2.99 21.22 25.00
N MET A 78 2.88 19.95 24.64
CA MET A 78 1.56 19.32 24.42
C MET A 78 0.79 19.17 25.74
N THR A 79 1.45 18.69 26.79
CA THR A 79 0.80 18.50 28.10
C THR A 79 0.42 19.82 28.75
N GLY A 80 1.23 20.88 28.56
CA GLY A 80 0.89 22.24 28.96
C GLY A 80 -0.33 22.78 28.21
N PHE A 81 -0.40 22.59 26.89
CA PHE A 81 -1.55 22.99 26.07
C PHE A 81 -2.84 22.26 26.48
N CYS A 82 -2.76 20.95 26.73
CA CYS A 82 -3.92 20.16 27.16
C CYS A 82 -4.26 20.30 28.65
N LYS A 83 -3.43 21.00 29.44
CA LYS A 83 -3.46 21.02 30.91
C LYS A 83 -3.52 19.61 31.53
N THR A 84 -2.77 18.68 30.95
CA THR A 84 -2.76 17.28 31.39
C THR A 84 -1.93 17.15 32.66
N LYS A 85 -2.51 16.55 33.71
CA LYS A 85 -1.77 16.18 34.91
C LYS A 85 -0.72 15.11 34.61
N ILE A 86 0.54 15.41 34.94
CA ILE A 86 1.68 14.50 34.79
C ILE A 86 2.09 14.00 36.18
N PRO A 87 2.04 12.68 36.42
CA PRO A 87 2.62 12.08 37.63
C PRO A 87 4.06 12.55 37.88
N ALA A 88 4.36 12.90 39.13
CA ALA A 88 5.67 13.44 39.51
C ALA A 88 6.83 12.50 39.14
N GLU A 89 6.60 11.19 39.22
CA GLU A 89 7.54 10.14 38.85
C GLU A 89 7.96 10.22 37.37
N ILE A 90 7.05 10.58 36.47
CA ILE A 90 7.34 10.72 35.04
C ILE A 90 8.25 11.93 34.81
N THR A 91 7.94 13.06 35.44
CA THR A 91 8.77 14.26 35.35
C THR A 91 10.16 14.00 35.93
N ALA A 92 10.24 13.34 37.09
CA ALA A 92 11.50 12.99 37.75
C ALA A 92 12.37 12.04 36.90
N ALA A 93 11.75 11.10 36.18
CA ALA A 93 12.45 10.18 35.29
C ALA A 93 12.93 10.85 33.98
N LEU A 94 12.17 11.82 33.46
CA LEU A 94 12.49 12.51 32.21
C LEU A 94 13.54 13.61 32.38
N GLU A 95 13.57 14.30 33.52
CA GLU A 95 14.43 15.47 33.73
C GLU A 95 15.94 15.17 33.52
N PRO A 96 16.50 14.05 34.02
CA PRO A 96 17.92 13.72 33.80
C PRO A 96 18.26 13.38 32.35
N ILE A 97 17.29 12.96 31.56
CA ILE A 97 17.47 12.50 30.17
C ILE A 97 16.94 13.48 29.13
N LYS A 98 16.47 14.67 29.55
CA LYS A 98 15.73 15.63 28.71
C LYS A 98 16.46 16.06 27.42
N ASP A 99 17.78 16.06 27.46
CA ASP A 99 18.65 16.45 26.34
C ASP A 99 19.11 15.25 25.48
N ASN A 100 18.71 14.01 25.85
CA ASN A 100 18.95 12.79 25.09
C ASN A 100 17.66 12.27 24.46
N GLU A 101 17.44 12.60 23.19
CA GLU A 101 16.21 12.22 22.46
C GLU A 101 16.00 10.71 22.36
N GLU A 102 17.07 9.92 22.25
CA GLU A 102 16.97 8.46 22.18
C GLU A 102 16.51 7.88 23.52
N ALA A 103 17.09 8.34 24.63
CA ALA A 103 16.69 7.93 25.97
C ALA A 103 15.25 8.34 26.30
N VAL A 104 14.85 9.57 25.95
CA VAL A 104 13.47 10.05 26.14
C VAL A 104 12.48 9.19 25.37
N LYS A 105 12.80 8.86 24.12
CA LYS A 105 11.95 8.00 23.29
C LYS A 105 11.85 6.58 23.84
N ALA A 106 12.97 6.00 24.27
CA ALA A 106 13.00 4.67 24.89
C ALA A 106 12.13 4.63 26.16
N TYR A 107 12.26 5.66 27.02
CA TYR A 107 11.40 5.83 28.17
C TYR A 107 9.92 5.99 27.79
N GLY A 108 9.61 6.80 26.78
CA GLY A 108 8.24 6.99 26.28
C GLY A 108 7.58 5.72 25.75
N ILE A 109 8.35 4.86 25.08
CA ILE A 109 7.90 3.53 24.64
C ILE A 109 7.60 2.64 25.85
N HIS A 110 8.54 2.54 26.81
CA HIS A 110 8.36 1.75 28.02
C HIS A 110 7.12 2.20 28.81
N LEU A 111 6.97 3.50 29.04
CA LEU A 111 5.81 4.08 29.72
C LEU A 111 4.50 3.77 28.98
N GLY A 112 4.49 3.94 27.65
CA GLY A 112 3.31 3.62 26.84
C GLY A 112 2.90 2.14 26.94
N ILE A 113 3.86 1.22 26.97
CA ILE A 113 3.62 -0.21 27.17
C ILE A 113 2.99 -0.46 28.54
N GLU A 114 3.59 0.06 29.62
CA GLU A 114 3.09 -0.18 30.99
C GLU A 114 1.70 0.43 31.22
N MET A 115 1.45 1.62 30.68
CA MET A 115 0.12 2.23 30.69
C MET A 115 -0.90 1.34 29.97
N CYS A 116 -0.59 0.88 28.76
CA CYS A 116 -1.50 0.03 27.99
C CYS A 116 -1.72 -1.33 28.67
N LYS A 117 -0.68 -1.96 29.23
CA LYS A 117 -0.82 -3.21 30.00
C LYS A 117 -1.77 -3.02 31.18
N LYS A 118 -1.61 -1.95 31.96
CA LYS A 118 -2.48 -1.66 33.10
C LYS A 118 -3.93 -1.44 32.65
N ILE A 119 -4.15 -0.70 31.57
CA ILE A 119 -5.51 -0.50 31.01
C ILE A 119 -6.12 -1.82 30.53
N MET A 120 -5.35 -2.63 29.80
CA MET A 120 -5.80 -3.93 29.28
C MET A 120 -6.11 -4.94 30.38
N ALA A 121 -5.36 -4.91 31.49
CA ALA A 121 -5.63 -5.73 32.67
C ALA A 121 -7.01 -5.43 33.31
N HIS A 122 -7.56 -4.24 33.09
CA HIS A 122 -8.90 -3.84 33.53
C HIS A 122 -9.99 -4.13 32.48
N GLY A 123 -9.71 -4.98 31.49
CA GLY A 123 -10.69 -5.46 30.50
C GLY A 123 -10.85 -4.58 29.27
N ILE A 124 -10.14 -3.45 29.17
CA ILE A 124 -10.19 -2.54 28.02
C ILE A 124 -9.20 -3.00 26.96
N LYS A 125 -9.70 -3.62 25.88
CA LYS A 125 -8.87 -4.26 24.84
C LYS A 125 -8.52 -3.34 23.65
N THR A 126 -8.92 -2.07 23.70
CA THR A 126 -8.74 -1.11 22.60
C THR A 126 -7.95 0.07 23.10
N VAL A 127 -7.01 0.57 22.30
CA VAL A 127 -6.20 1.75 22.58
C VAL A 127 -6.15 2.65 21.35
N HIS A 128 -6.17 3.97 21.55
CA HIS A 128 -5.99 4.96 20.49
C HIS A 128 -4.60 5.61 20.64
N LEU A 129 -3.69 5.36 19.71
CA LEU A 129 -2.33 5.91 19.75
C LEU A 129 -2.23 7.21 18.94
N TYR A 130 -1.86 8.30 19.61
CA TYR A 130 -1.52 9.55 18.94
C TYR A 130 -0.12 9.46 18.32
N THR A 131 -0.03 9.14 17.02
CA THR A 131 1.25 8.87 16.35
C THR A 131 2.04 10.13 16.00
N LEU A 132 1.39 11.28 15.86
CA LEU A 132 2.01 12.53 15.39
C LEU A 132 2.77 12.36 14.06
N ASN A 133 2.24 11.51 13.17
CA ASN A 133 2.88 11.11 11.91
C ASN A 133 4.26 10.43 12.08
N MET A 134 4.52 9.83 13.25
CA MET A 134 5.73 9.07 13.55
C MET A 134 5.37 7.60 13.83
N GLU A 135 6.03 6.67 13.12
CA GLU A 135 5.70 5.25 13.23
C GLU A 135 6.44 4.52 14.36
N LYS A 136 7.71 4.85 14.61
CA LYS A 136 8.63 4.02 15.41
C LYS A 136 8.11 3.72 16.82
N SER A 137 7.70 4.75 17.56
CA SER A 137 7.24 4.58 18.95
C SER A 137 5.90 3.85 19.03
N ALA A 138 4.98 4.13 18.10
CA ALA A 138 3.70 3.45 18.04
C ALA A 138 3.87 1.95 17.73
N LEU A 139 4.71 1.61 16.75
CA LEU A 139 5.03 0.22 16.41
C LEU A 139 5.71 -0.49 17.58
N ALA A 140 6.71 0.13 18.20
CA ALA A 140 7.43 -0.47 19.34
C ALA A 140 6.50 -0.75 20.53
N ILE A 141 5.54 0.12 20.81
CA ILE A 141 4.51 -0.14 21.84
C ILE A 141 3.63 -1.33 21.44
N LEU A 142 3.13 -1.37 20.20
CA LEU A 142 2.28 -2.46 19.74
C LEU A 142 3.01 -3.82 19.76
N MET A 143 4.29 -3.85 19.39
CA MET A 143 5.15 -5.03 19.49
C MET A 143 5.41 -5.42 20.95
N GLY A 144 5.70 -4.44 21.82
CA GLY A 144 5.92 -4.67 23.25
C GLY A 144 4.67 -5.15 24.00
N LEU A 145 3.47 -4.87 23.47
CA LEU A 145 2.20 -5.42 23.94
C LEU A 145 1.87 -6.80 23.34
N GLY A 146 2.65 -7.27 22.37
CA GLY A 146 2.35 -8.51 21.63
C GLY A 146 1.13 -8.40 20.72
N LEU A 147 0.71 -7.19 20.34
CA LEU A 147 -0.44 -6.96 19.45
C LEU A 147 -0.08 -7.06 17.97
N ILE A 148 1.19 -6.91 17.64
CA ILE A 148 1.74 -7.07 16.29
C ILE A 148 2.99 -7.94 16.39
N GLU A 149 3.07 -8.94 15.52
CA GLU A 149 4.27 -9.73 15.29
C GLU A 149 4.62 -9.65 13.80
N GLU A 150 5.76 -9.03 13.47
CA GLU A 150 6.18 -8.84 12.07
C GLU A 150 6.28 -10.16 11.30
N SER A 151 6.72 -11.23 11.97
CA SER A 151 6.83 -12.58 11.39
C SER A 151 5.48 -13.20 11.02
N LYS A 152 4.36 -12.70 11.58
CA LYS A 152 3.00 -13.20 11.29
C LYS A 152 2.25 -12.35 10.26
N ILE A 153 2.88 -11.31 9.72
CA ILE A 153 2.27 -10.46 8.69
C ILE A 153 2.31 -11.21 7.35
N SER A 154 1.25 -11.96 7.07
CA SER A 154 1.03 -12.60 5.76
C SER A 154 0.12 -11.74 4.89
N ARG A 155 0.45 -11.63 3.60
CA ARG A 155 -0.43 -11.00 2.62
C ARG A 155 -1.55 -11.97 2.25
N SER A 156 -2.79 -11.49 2.25
CA SER A 156 -3.94 -12.34 1.87
C SER A 156 -4.01 -12.61 0.37
N LEU A 157 -3.51 -11.70 -0.46
CA LEU A 157 -3.42 -11.79 -1.91
C LEU A 157 -2.08 -11.18 -2.37
N PRO A 158 -1.62 -11.43 -3.61
CA PRO A 158 -0.41 -10.81 -4.18
C PRO A 158 -0.48 -9.28 -4.25
N TRP A 159 -1.68 -8.71 -4.16
CA TRP A 159 -1.96 -7.28 -4.16
C TRP A 159 -2.82 -6.88 -2.95
N ARG A 160 -2.75 -5.59 -2.58
CA ARG A 160 -3.49 -5.06 -1.42
C ARG A 160 -4.99 -4.93 -1.75
N ARG A 161 -5.83 -5.54 -0.91
CA ARG A 161 -7.29 -5.36 -0.99
C ARG A 161 -7.69 -3.91 -0.72
N PRO A 162 -8.62 -3.33 -1.50
CA PRO A 162 -9.22 -2.04 -1.18
C PRO A 162 -10.03 -2.13 0.12
N THR A 163 -10.13 -1.01 0.85
CA THR A 163 -10.99 -0.91 2.04
C THR A 163 -12.43 -0.52 1.70
N ASN A 164 -12.76 -0.37 0.40
CA ASN A 164 -14.10 -0.03 -0.05
C ASN A 164 -15.06 -1.21 0.16
N VAL A 165 -16.16 -0.98 0.86
CA VAL A 165 -17.18 -1.98 1.19
C VAL A 165 -17.79 -2.66 -0.04
N PHE A 166 -17.85 -1.96 -1.19
CA PHE A 166 -18.39 -2.52 -2.43
C PHE A 166 -17.43 -3.54 -3.10
N ARG A 167 -16.15 -3.56 -2.70
CA ARG A 167 -15.08 -4.38 -3.30
C ARG A 167 -14.62 -5.54 -2.43
N ILE A 168 -15.34 -5.86 -1.36
CA ILE A 168 -14.92 -6.87 -0.38
C ILE A 168 -14.70 -8.25 -1.02
N LYS A 169 -15.48 -8.57 -2.07
CA LYS A 169 -15.40 -9.85 -2.81
C LYS A 169 -14.37 -9.86 -3.94
N GLU A 170 -13.78 -8.71 -4.27
CA GLU A 170 -12.78 -8.63 -5.33
C GLU A 170 -11.54 -9.45 -4.96
N ASP A 171 -11.24 -10.48 -5.75
CA ASP A 171 -10.10 -11.37 -5.49
C ASP A 171 -9.27 -11.75 -6.72
N VAL A 172 -9.64 -11.26 -7.91
CA VAL A 172 -8.88 -11.46 -9.15
C VAL A 172 -8.71 -10.15 -9.93
N ARG A 173 -7.50 -9.91 -10.46
CA ARG A 173 -7.14 -8.71 -11.24
C ARG A 173 -6.22 -9.00 -12.43
N PRO A 174 -6.21 -8.16 -13.48
CA PRO A 174 -5.20 -8.22 -14.52
C PRO A 174 -3.84 -7.75 -13.98
N ILE A 175 -2.77 -8.40 -14.42
CA ILE A 175 -1.40 -8.14 -13.95
C ILE A 175 -0.88 -6.72 -14.27
N PHE A 176 -1.41 -6.09 -15.32
CA PHE A 176 -0.87 -4.86 -15.91
C PHE A 176 -0.78 -3.67 -14.94
N TRP A 177 -1.70 -3.59 -13.96
CA TRP A 177 -1.69 -2.54 -12.95
C TRP A 177 -1.02 -2.94 -11.63
N ALA A 178 -0.25 -4.03 -11.58
CA ALA A 178 0.43 -4.47 -10.36
C ALA A 178 1.27 -3.34 -9.71
N ASN A 179 1.94 -2.53 -10.55
CA ASN A 179 2.74 -1.37 -10.11
C ASN A 179 1.95 -0.05 -10.08
N ARG A 180 0.67 -0.06 -10.47
CA ARG A 180 -0.21 1.12 -10.51
C ARG A 180 -1.59 0.84 -9.89
N PRO A 181 -1.66 0.34 -8.64
CA PRO A 181 -2.92 -0.07 -8.03
C PRO A 181 -3.91 1.09 -7.90
N LYS A 182 -3.44 2.33 -7.70
CA LYS A 182 -4.33 3.50 -7.61
C LYS A 182 -5.04 3.81 -8.94
N SER A 183 -4.32 3.66 -10.07
CA SER A 183 -4.92 3.85 -11.40
C SER A 183 -6.02 2.81 -11.64
N TYR A 184 -5.73 1.54 -11.37
CA TYR A 184 -6.73 0.47 -11.48
C TYR A 184 -8.00 0.76 -10.66
N ILE A 185 -7.84 1.20 -9.40
CA ILE A 185 -9.00 1.53 -8.55
C ILE A 185 -9.80 2.69 -9.12
N SER A 186 -9.16 3.78 -9.58
CA SER A 186 -9.87 4.89 -10.22
C SER A 186 -10.62 4.43 -11.47
N ARG A 187 -9.96 3.66 -12.35
CA ARG A 187 -10.55 3.22 -13.63
C ARG A 187 -11.67 2.19 -13.49
N THR A 188 -11.78 1.53 -12.34
CA THR A 188 -12.84 0.54 -12.06
C THR A 188 -13.86 1.05 -11.04
N ILE A 189 -13.79 2.33 -10.61
CA ILE A 189 -14.61 2.84 -9.49
C ILE A 189 -16.12 2.77 -9.77
N GLY A 190 -16.50 2.90 -11.05
CA GLY A 190 -17.89 2.86 -11.51
C GLY A 190 -18.42 1.47 -11.87
N TRP A 191 -17.71 0.39 -11.52
CA TRP A 191 -18.23 -0.96 -11.74
C TRP A 191 -19.29 -1.32 -10.70
N ASP A 192 -20.39 -1.92 -11.15
CA ASP A 192 -21.49 -2.39 -10.29
C ASP A 192 -21.12 -3.68 -9.54
N GLN A 193 -20.35 -4.55 -10.19
CA GLN A 193 -19.84 -5.79 -9.63
C GLN A 193 -18.34 -5.90 -9.82
N TYR A 194 -17.68 -6.59 -8.89
CA TYR A 194 -16.25 -6.80 -8.92
C TYR A 194 -15.92 -8.29 -9.09
N PRO A 195 -14.92 -8.64 -9.91
CA PRO A 195 -14.54 -10.02 -10.22
C PRO A 195 -14.25 -10.85 -8.97
N HIS A 196 -14.84 -12.04 -8.92
CA HIS A 196 -14.66 -13.01 -7.85
C HIS A 196 -14.43 -14.41 -8.44
N GLY A 197 -13.35 -15.08 -8.06
CA GLY A 197 -12.98 -16.40 -8.56
C GLY A 197 -12.38 -16.33 -9.97
N ARG A 198 -13.20 -16.31 -11.02
CA ARG A 198 -12.78 -16.22 -12.43
C ARG A 198 -13.07 -14.83 -12.99
N TRP A 199 -12.08 -14.26 -13.69
CA TRP A 199 -12.20 -12.93 -14.30
C TRP A 199 -13.31 -12.87 -15.36
N GLY A 200 -13.41 -13.91 -16.21
CA GLY A 200 -14.36 -13.95 -17.33
C GLY A 200 -15.85 -14.07 -16.95
N ASP A 201 -16.16 -14.44 -15.70
CA ASP A 201 -17.55 -14.67 -15.26
C ASP A 201 -18.27 -13.36 -14.90
N SER A 202 -17.50 -12.30 -14.66
CA SER A 202 -18.02 -10.97 -14.34
C SER A 202 -18.25 -10.19 -15.63
N GLY A 203 -19.51 -10.06 -16.06
CA GLY A 203 -19.93 -9.29 -17.24
C GLY A 203 -19.70 -7.79 -17.07
N ASN A 204 -18.45 -7.38 -16.90
CA ASN A 204 -18.07 -6.07 -16.40
C ASN A 204 -18.28 -4.97 -17.44
N PRO A 205 -18.63 -3.74 -17.00
CA PRO A 205 -18.55 -2.54 -17.82
C PRO A 205 -17.12 -2.29 -18.31
N SER A 206 -16.99 -1.52 -19.38
CA SER A 206 -15.69 -1.03 -19.86
C SER A 206 -14.93 -0.26 -18.76
N TYR A 207 -13.60 -0.32 -18.79
CA TYR A 207 -12.75 0.52 -17.96
C TYR A 207 -13.11 2.00 -18.15
N GLY A 208 -13.12 2.76 -17.06
CA GLY A 208 -13.24 4.21 -17.10
C GLY A 208 -12.12 4.84 -17.94
N ALA A 209 -12.44 5.97 -18.56
CA ALA A 209 -11.49 6.77 -19.33
C ALA A 209 -10.29 7.18 -18.47
N LEU A 210 -9.13 7.34 -19.10
CA LEU A 210 -7.92 7.81 -18.44
C LEU A 210 -8.01 9.34 -18.19
N THR A 211 -8.88 9.76 -17.27
CA THR A 211 -9.10 11.18 -16.94
C THR A 211 -8.22 11.64 -15.78
N ASP A 212 -7.81 10.73 -14.90
CA ASP A 212 -7.00 11.02 -13.71
C ASP A 212 -5.49 10.94 -13.99
N TYR A 213 -4.98 11.85 -14.82
CA TYR A 213 -3.54 12.01 -15.07
C TYR A 213 -2.73 12.34 -13.80
N GLN A 214 -3.38 12.56 -12.65
CA GLN A 214 -2.74 12.74 -11.35
C GLN A 214 -1.85 11.55 -10.95
N PHE A 215 -2.14 10.34 -11.44
CA PHE A 215 -1.33 9.15 -11.20
C PHE A 215 -0.10 9.04 -12.11
N LEU A 216 -0.10 9.77 -13.23
CA LEU A 216 0.99 9.80 -14.22
C LEU A 216 1.90 11.02 -14.07
N ARG A 217 1.44 12.09 -13.42
CA ARG A 217 2.30 13.24 -13.17
C ARG A 217 3.49 12.79 -12.31
N PRO A 218 4.73 13.05 -12.73
CA PRO A 218 5.84 13.08 -11.80
C PRO A 218 5.39 13.93 -10.62
N ARG A 219 5.48 13.41 -9.38
CA ARG A 219 5.37 14.28 -8.21
C ARG A 219 6.34 15.42 -8.49
N ALA A 220 5.83 16.64 -8.62
CA ALA A 220 6.47 17.75 -9.34
C ALA A 220 7.81 18.25 -8.74
N LYS A 221 8.48 17.46 -7.90
CA LYS A 221 9.68 17.77 -7.14
C LYS A 221 10.57 16.54 -6.84
N ASP A 222 10.48 15.45 -7.59
CA ASP A 222 11.49 14.39 -7.43
C ASP A 222 12.77 14.79 -8.20
N LYS A 223 13.55 15.70 -7.60
CA LYS A 223 14.82 16.19 -8.16
C LYS A 223 15.73 15.02 -8.57
N LYS A 224 15.65 13.92 -7.81
CA LYS A 224 16.42 12.70 -8.06
C LYS A 224 15.94 11.96 -9.32
N LEU A 225 14.63 11.96 -9.61
CA LEU A 225 14.10 11.40 -10.85
C LEU A 225 14.60 12.17 -12.09
N ILE A 226 14.66 13.50 -11.99
CA ILE A 226 15.20 14.36 -13.07
C ILE A 226 16.71 14.10 -13.23
N GLU A 227 17.47 14.11 -12.15
CA GLU A 227 18.91 13.82 -12.17
C GLU A 227 19.21 12.43 -12.73
N GLU A 228 18.37 11.44 -12.40
CA GLU A 228 18.50 10.10 -12.93
C GLU A 228 18.10 10.10 -14.42
N TRP A 229 16.84 10.36 -14.77
CA TRP A 229 16.25 10.02 -16.08
C TRP A 229 16.30 11.12 -17.14
N ALA A 230 16.50 12.39 -16.77
CA ALA A 230 16.55 13.53 -17.70
C ALA A 230 17.98 13.83 -18.18
N VAL A 231 18.76 12.79 -18.48
CA VAL A 231 20.08 12.92 -19.10
C VAL A 231 19.94 13.14 -20.60
N PRO A 232 20.85 13.87 -21.27
CA PRO A 232 20.80 14.03 -22.73
C PRO A 232 20.83 12.67 -23.44
N LEU A 233 19.87 12.43 -24.33
CA LEU A 233 19.78 11.20 -25.13
C LEU A 233 20.12 11.53 -26.58
N LYS A 234 21.09 10.82 -27.15
CA LYS A 234 21.56 11.00 -28.52
C LYS A 234 21.07 9.89 -29.45
N SER A 235 20.88 8.69 -28.92
CA SER A 235 20.41 7.55 -29.69
C SER A 235 19.52 6.61 -28.87
N ILE A 236 18.96 5.61 -29.54
CA ILE A 236 18.08 4.62 -28.92
C ILE A 236 18.84 3.71 -27.95
N GLU A 237 20.14 3.51 -28.16
CA GLU A 237 21.02 2.80 -27.25
C GLU A 237 21.10 3.48 -25.89
N ASP A 238 21.04 4.82 -25.85
CA ASP A 238 20.99 5.54 -24.58
C ASP A 238 19.73 5.18 -23.80
N ILE A 239 18.58 5.07 -24.47
CA ILE A 239 17.31 4.61 -23.86
C ILE A 239 17.47 3.19 -23.31
N TYR A 240 18.07 2.27 -24.08
CA TYR A 240 18.30 0.90 -23.61
C TYR A 240 19.22 0.84 -22.40
N GLU A 241 20.29 1.63 -22.38
CA GLU A 241 21.20 1.69 -21.23
C GLU A 241 20.47 2.22 -19.99
N ARG A 242 19.53 3.16 -20.13
CA ARG A 242 18.67 3.57 -19.00
C ARG A 242 17.90 2.40 -18.40
N PHE A 243 17.20 1.62 -19.22
CA PHE A 243 16.48 0.44 -18.72
C PHE A 243 17.43 -0.64 -18.17
N ARG A 244 18.63 -0.79 -18.73
CA ARG A 244 19.63 -1.72 -18.19
C ARG A 244 20.11 -1.31 -16.81
N LEU A 245 20.48 -0.04 -16.61
CA LEU A 245 20.91 0.48 -15.31
C LEU A 245 19.80 0.34 -14.26
N PHE A 246 18.56 0.51 -14.70
CA PHE A 246 17.38 0.28 -13.89
C PHE A 246 17.24 -1.17 -13.44
N CYS A 247 17.30 -2.15 -14.35
CA CYS A 247 17.25 -3.57 -14.01
C CYS A 247 18.42 -4.01 -13.09
N LEU A 248 19.57 -3.34 -13.18
CA LEU A 248 20.72 -3.54 -12.28
C LEU A 248 20.56 -2.88 -10.90
N GLY A 249 19.42 -2.25 -10.62
CA GLY A 249 19.16 -1.53 -9.37
C GLY A 249 19.95 -0.23 -9.21
N LYS A 250 20.60 0.26 -10.29
CA LYS A 250 21.36 1.52 -10.28
C LYS A 250 20.47 2.74 -10.47
N LEU A 251 19.24 2.56 -10.95
CA LEU A 251 18.19 3.58 -11.03
C LEU A 251 16.97 3.12 -10.24
N ARG A 252 16.18 4.08 -9.74
CA ARG A 252 14.96 3.77 -8.98
C ARG A 252 13.83 3.31 -9.90
N THR A 253 12.85 2.59 -9.31
CA THR A 253 11.71 1.82 -9.88
C THR A 253 12.10 0.36 -10.25
N ASN A 254 11.13 -0.57 -10.38
CA ASN A 254 11.40 -2.02 -10.44
C ASN A 254 10.38 -2.74 -11.36
N PRO A 255 10.70 -3.94 -11.90
CA PRO A 255 9.68 -4.98 -12.03
C PRO A 255 10.16 -6.37 -11.58
N CYS A 256 9.16 -7.20 -11.31
CA CYS A 256 9.13 -8.44 -10.54
C CYS A 256 10.01 -9.61 -11.03
N GLN A 257 10.22 -10.55 -10.11
CA GLN A 257 10.94 -11.83 -10.30
C GLN A 257 9.97 -13.01 -10.40
N GLN A 258 10.46 -14.11 -10.98
CA GLN A 258 9.82 -15.43 -11.06
C GLN A 258 10.02 -16.23 -9.75
N SER A 259 9.07 -17.09 -9.41
CA SER A 259 9.22 -18.10 -8.34
C SER A 259 8.49 -19.40 -8.65
N MET A 260 9.13 -20.54 -8.40
CA MET A 260 8.55 -21.87 -8.58
C MET A 260 7.84 -22.33 -7.31
N GLY A 261 6.57 -22.75 -7.43
CA GLY A 261 5.89 -23.62 -6.46
C GLY A 261 6.29 -23.44 -4.99
N GLU A 262 6.20 -22.21 -4.49
CA GLU A 262 6.71 -21.86 -3.17
C GLU A 262 5.66 -22.14 -2.10
N LYS A 263 6.12 -22.30 -0.86
CA LYS A 263 5.20 -22.32 0.28
C LYS A 263 4.43 -21.01 0.34
N SER A 264 3.14 -21.08 0.68
CA SER A 264 2.29 -19.90 0.80
C SER A 264 2.71 -18.90 1.88
N ASP A 265 3.59 -19.29 2.79
CA ASP A 265 4.23 -18.44 3.81
C ASP A 265 5.66 -18.01 3.43
N SER A 266 6.09 -18.24 2.19
CA SER A 266 7.39 -17.78 1.69
C SER A 266 7.53 -16.25 1.81
N PRO A 267 8.65 -15.73 2.34
CA PRO A 267 8.84 -14.29 2.55
C PRO A 267 8.96 -13.49 1.23
N THR A 268 9.31 -14.15 0.13
CA THR A 268 9.52 -13.49 -1.18
C THR A 268 8.23 -13.40 -1.98
N VAL A 269 7.46 -14.47 -2.05
CA VAL A 269 6.31 -14.61 -2.97
C VAL A 269 5.03 -15.17 -2.31
N GLY A 270 5.10 -15.56 -1.05
CA GLY A 270 3.99 -16.20 -0.34
C GLY A 270 2.79 -15.28 -0.11
N TRP A 271 1.59 -15.84 -0.23
CA TRP A 271 0.32 -15.21 0.09
C TRP A 271 -0.74 -16.26 0.44
N GLY A 272 -1.83 -15.85 1.10
CA GLY A 272 -2.97 -16.70 1.42
C GLY A 272 -2.89 -17.42 2.78
N GLY A 273 -1.84 -17.15 3.56
CA GLY A 273 -1.58 -17.74 4.88
C GLY A 273 -0.82 -19.08 4.81
N PRO A 274 -0.42 -19.65 5.94
CA PRO A 274 0.37 -20.89 5.98
C PRO A 274 -0.45 -22.12 5.56
N GLY A 275 0.25 -23.20 5.15
CA GLY A 275 -0.38 -24.49 4.86
C GLY A 275 -0.95 -24.64 3.43
N GLY A 276 -0.36 -23.95 2.45
CA GLY A 276 -0.66 -24.09 1.04
C GLY A 276 0.57 -23.89 0.14
N TYR A 277 0.33 -23.89 -1.16
CA TYR A 277 1.33 -23.65 -2.20
C TYR A 277 0.87 -22.58 -3.17
N VAL A 278 1.80 -21.75 -3.61
CA VAL A 278 1.56 -20.70 -4.58
C VAL A 278 2.35 -20.97 -5.86
N TYR A 279 1.75 -20.65 -6.99
CA TYR A 279 2.26 -20.95 -8.32
C TYR A 279 2.20 -19.70 -9.19
N GLN A 280 3.19 -19.54 -10.06
CA GLN A 280 3.27 -18.43 -10.99
C GLN A 280 3.79 -18.90 -12.35
N LYS A 281 3.16 -18.43 -13.44
CA LYS A 281 3.73 -18.50 -14.78
C LYS A 281 4.76 -17.40 -14.96
N ALA A 282 5.80 -17.65 -15.76
CA ALA A 282 6.73 -16.58 -16.13
C ALA A 282 6.01 -15.55 -17.00
N TYR A 283 6.19 -14.27 -16.69
CA TYR A 283 5.54 -13.15 -17.37
C TYR A 283 6.58 -12.08 -17.68
N LEU A 284 6.55 -11.57 -18.91
CA LEU A 284 7.31 -10.41 -19.34
C LEU A 284 6.39 -9.41 -20.02
N GLU A 285 6.59 -8.14 -19.69
CA GLU A 285 5.95 -7.02 -20.36
C GLU A 285 7.02 -6.01 -20.75
N PHE A 286 7.07 -5.63 -22.03
CA PHE A 286 8.10 -4.74 -22.53
C PHE A 286 7.67 -4.01 -23.80
N PHE A 287 8.37 -2.93 -24.10
CA PHE A 287 8.27 -2.25 -25.39
C PHE A 287 9.38 -2.72 -26.33
N CYS A 288 9.05 -2.97 -27.60
CA CYS A 288 10.06 -3.26 -28.62
C CYS A 288 9.69 -2.66 -29.99
N SER A 289 10.69 -2.54 -30.86
CA SER A 289 10.47 -2.12 -32.25
C SER A 289 9.72 -3.21 -33.03
N LYS A 290 9.11 -2.82 -34.14
CA LYS A 290 8.36 -3.74 -35.00
C LYS A 290 9.23 -4.90 -35.51
N GLU A 291 10.48 -4.62 -35.87
CA GLU A 291 11.43 -5.60 -36.40
C GLU A 291 11.77 -6.66 -35.34
N LYS A 292 12.00 -6.23 -34.09
CA LYS A 292 12.24 -7.13 -32.96
C LYS A 292 10.99 -7.94 -32.60
N LEU A 293 9.81 -7.33 -32.69
CA LEU A 293 8.55 -8.05 -32.50
C LEU A 293 8.36 -9.14 -33.56
N ASP A 294 8.59 -8.83 -34.84
CA ASP A 294 8.43 -9.80 -35.92
C ASP A 294 9.41 -10.97 -35.75
N ALA A 295 10.65 -10.71 -35.36
CA ALA A 295 11.62 -11.75 -35.01
C ALA A 295 11.17 -12.60 -33.80
N LEU A 296 10.61 -11.97 -32.76
CA LEU A 296 10.06 -12.67 -31.59
C LEU A 296 8.90 -13.59 -32.00
N ILE A 297 7.97 -13.09 -32.83
CA ILE A 297 6.81 -13.83 -33.30
C ILE A 297 7.23 -15.08 -34.07
N GLU A 298 8.23 -14.97 -34.95
CA GLU A 298 8.77 -16.13 -35.65
C GLU A 298 9.34 -17.17 -34.68
N LYS A 299 10.16 -16.76 -33.70
CA LYS A 299 10.70 -17.67 -32.67
C LYS A 299 9.62 -18.29 -31.78
N CYS A 300 8.49 -17.60 -31.55
CA CYS A 300 7.36 -18.14 -30.79
C CYS A 300 6.63 -19.27 -31.52
N LYS A 301 6.72 -19.39 -32.86
CA LYS A 301 6.06 -20.48 -33.61
C LYS A 301 6.57 -21.86 -33.22
N ASP A 302 7.86 -21.95 -32.90
CA ASP A 302 8.51 -23.20 -32.47
C ASP A 302 8.34 -23.46 -30.96
N ARG A 303 7.62 -22.60 -30.24
CA ARG A 303 7.45 -22.65 -28.79
C ARG A 303 5.96 -22.61 -28.42
N PRO A 304 5.24 -23.74 -28.48
CA PRO A 304 3.79 -23.77 -28.32
C PRO A 304 3.30 -23.36 -26.93
N PHE A 305 4.16 -23.41 -25.91
CA PHE A 305 3.85 -22.97 -24.55
C PHE A 305 3.92 -21.45 -24.37
N LEU A 306 4.48 -20.70 -25.32
CA LEU A 306 4.54 -19.25 -25.25
C LEU A 306 3.28 -18.62 -25.83
N THR A 307 2.63 -17.78 -25.03
CA THR A 307 1.53 -16.92 -25.48
C THR A 307 1.94 -15.47 -25.45
N TYR A 308 1.68 -14.73 -26.52
CA TYR A 308 2.00 -13.32 -26.62
C TYR A 308 0.80 -12.49 -27.09
N MET A 309 0.76 -11.25 -26.65
CA MET A 309 -0.12 -10.20 -27.17
C MET A 309 0.68 -8.92 -27.33
N ALA A 310 0.55 -8.28 -28.48
CA ALA A 310 1.26 -7.07 -28.83
C ALA A 310 0.32 -6.04 -29.42
N VAL A 311 0.45 -4.79 -28.98
CA VAL A 311 -0.37 -3.68 -29.45
C VAL A 311 0.48 -2.41 -29.57
N ASN A 312 0.36 -1.68 -30.67
CA ASN A 312 0.98 -0.36 -30.79
C ASN A 312 0.03 0.75 -30.33
N LYS A 313 0.49 2.00 -30.38
CA LYS A 313 -0.30 3.16 -29.96
C LYS A 313 -1.59 3.31 -30.76
N GLU A 314 -1.54 3.05 -32.07
CA GLU A 314 -2.67 3.13 -33.01
C GLU A 314 -3.69 1.99 -32.82
N GLY A 315 -3.37 0.95 -32.04
CA GLY A 315 -4.24 -0.18 -31.78
C GLY A 315 -4.07 -1.36 -32.76
N VAL A 316 -3.01 -1.38 -33.56
CA VAL A 316 -2.63 -2.54 -34.38
C VAL A 316 -2.26 -3.70 -33.46
N TRP A 317 -3.01 -4.78 -33.55
CA TRP A 317 -2.91 -5.94 -32.68
C TRP A 317 -2.21 -7.13 -33.37
N LYS A 318 -1.30 -7.79 -32.66
CA LYS A 318 -0.68 -9.08 -33.06
C LYS A 318 -0.66 -10.02 -31.86
N SER A 319 -1.15 -11.25 -32.03
CA SER A 319 -1.23 -12.23 -30.93
C SER A 319 -1.42 -13.64 -31.44
N ASN A 320 -1.04 -14.63 -30.63
CA ASN A 320 -1.41 -16.03 -30.79
C ASN A 320 -2.49 -16.51 -29.79
N VAL A 321 -3.16 -15.58 -29.10
CA VAL A 321 -4.32 -15.87 -28.22
C VAL A 321 -5.58 -15.17 -28.73
N ALA A 322 -6.75 -15.73 -28.47
CA ALA A 322 -8.02 -15.10 -28.81
C ALA A 322 -8.33 -13.93 -27.85
N GLN A 323 -9.15 -12.99 -28.29
CA GLN A 323 -9.54 -11.83 -27.48
C GLN A 323 -10.35 -12.19 -26.22
N THR A 324 -10.90 -13.40 -26.18
CA THR A 324 -11.66 -13.95 -25.04
C THR A 324 -10.81 -14.80 -24.10
N ASP A 325 -9.55 -15.08 -24.46
CA ASP A 325 -8.71 -16.00 -23.70
C ASP A 325 -8.11 -15.32 -22.48
N VAL A 326 -8.70 -15.57 -21.31
CA VAL A 326 -8.15 -15.14 -20.03
C VAL A 326 -7.15 -16.18 -19.54
N ASN A 327 -5.89 -15.77 -19.34
CA ASN A 327 -4.83 -16.64 -18.86
C ASN A 327 -4.51 -16.38 -17.38
N ALA A 328 -4.72 -17.37 -16.51
CA ALA A 328 -4.29 -17.27 -15.11
C ALA A 328 -2.77 -17.40 -15.00
N VAL A 329 -2.12 -16.43 -14.34
CA VAL A 329 -0.66 -16.36 -14.20
C VAL A 329 -0.18 -16.44 -12.76
N THR A 330 -1.08 -16.27 -11.77
CA THR A 330 -0.78 -16.56 -10.36
C THR A 330 -1.99 -17.26 -9.74
N TRP A 331 -1.75 -18.39 -9.09
CA TRP A 331 -2.77 -19.13 -8.34
C TRP A 331 -2.20 -19.79 -7.09
N GLY A 332 -3.08 -20.18 -6.18
CA GLY A 332 -2.74 -20.80 -4.91
C GLY A 332 -3.71 -21.92 -4.58
N VAL A 333 -3.15 -23.00 -4.02
CA VAL A 333 -3.89 -24.16 -3.53
C VAL A 333 -3.70 -24.20 -2.02
N PHE A 334 -4.81 -24.13 -1.28
CA PHE A 334 -4.79 -24.03 0.17
C PHE A 334 -5.61 -25.16 0.79
N SER A 335 -5.17 -25.63 1.96
CA SER A 335 -5.85 -26.69 2.69
C SER A 335 -7.34 -26.35 2.93
N ALA A 336 -8.23 -27.26 2.51
CA ALA A 336 -9.68 -27.15 2.65
C ALA A 336 -10.31 -25.86 2.06
N LYS A 337 -9.74 -25.32 0.99
CA LYS A 337 -10.29 -24.19 0.24
C LYS A 337 -10.29 -24.46 -1.26
N GLU A 338 -11.15 -23.76 -1.98
CA GLU A 338 -11.10 -23.73 -3.44
C GLU A 338 -9.81 -23.06 -3.94
N ILE A 339 -9.45 -23.34 -5.20
CA ILE A 339 -8.29 -22.73 -5.85
C ILE A 339 -8.54 -21.23 -6.00
N SER A 340 -7.58 -20.41 -5.56
CA SER A 340 -7.63 -18.96 -5.77
C SER A 340 -6.66 -18.58 -6.88
N GLN A 341 -7.10 -17.75 -7.82
CA GLN A 341 -6.32 -17.31 -8.98
C GLN A 341 -6.33 -15.78 -9.12
N PRO A 342 -5.59 -15.07 -8.25
CA PRO A 342 -5.76 -13.63 -8.08
C PRO A 342 -5.17 -12.75 -9.19
N THR A 343 -4.40 -13.34 -10.11
CA THR A 343 -3.73 -12.59 -11.17
C THR A 343 -3.92 -13.27 -12.52
N VAL A 344 -4.42 -12.50 -13.49
CA VAL A 344 -4.67 -12.95 -14.86
C VAL A 344 -3.99 -12.03 -15.88
N VAL A 345 -3.84 -12.53 -17.11
CA VAL A 345 -3.55 -11.77 -18.32
C VAL A 345 -4.79 -11.85 -19.18
N ASP A 346 -5.36 -10.69 -19.51
CA ASP A 346 -6.64 -10.56 -20.21
C ASP A 346 -6.49 -9.59 -21.41
N PRO A 347 -6.80 -9.99 -22.65
CA PRO A 347 -6.65 -9.15 -23.84
C PRO A 347 -7.44 -7.83 -23.80
N VAL A 348 -8.66 -7.86 -23.27
CA VAL A 348 -9.52 -6.66 -23.17
C VAL A 348 -8.90 -5.65 -22.19
N SER A 349 -8.46 -6.14 -21.03
CA SER A 349 -7.73 -5.34 -20.04
C SER A 349 -6.40 -4.82 -20.58
N PHE A 350 -5.68 -5.61 -21.37
CA PHE A 350 -4.42 -5.18 -22.00
C PHE A 350 -4.64 -4.03 -22.99
N THR A 351 -5.72 -4.10 -23.76
CA THR A 351 -6.13 -3.01 -24.66
C THR A 351 -6.46 -1.73 -23.88
N ALA A 352 -7.12 -1.84 -22.72
CA ALA A 352 -7.39 -0.68 -21.86
C ALA A 352 -6.13 -0.15 -21.16
N TRP A 353 -5.19 -1.03 -20.82
CA TRP A 353 -3.91 -0.69 -20.21
C TRP A 353 -2.98 0.04 -21.18
N LYS A 354 -3.00 -0.34 -22.47
CA LYS A 354 -2.09 0.20 -23.50
C LYS A 354 -2.00 1.72 -23.46
N ASP A 355 -3.14 2.40 -23.33
CA ASP A 355 -3.19 3.86 -23.39
C ASP A 355 -2.38 4.45 -22.23
N GLU A 356 -2.52 3.90 -21.03
CA GLU A 356 -1.77 4.33 -19.86
C GLU A 356 -0.28 3.95 -19.94
N ALA A 357 0.04 2.79 -20.52
CA ALA A 357 1.41 2.37 -20.76
C ALA A 357 2.13 3.34 -21.71
N PHE A 358 1.51 3.65 -22.86
CA PHE A 358 2.07 4.59 -23.85
C PHE A 358 2.16 6.02 -23.31
N GLU A 359 1.19 6.49 -22.51
CA GLU A 359 1.27 7.82 -21.86
C GLU A 359 2.48 7.95 -20.92
N SER A 360 3.07 6.85 -20.46
CA SER A 360 4.30 6.87 -19.65
C SER A 360 5.52 7.38 -20.42
N TRP A 361 5.57 7.16 -21.75
CA TRP A 361 6.61 7.72 -22.61
C TRP A 361 6.46 9.23 -22.72
N TYR A 362 5.24 9.73 -22.92
CA TYR A 362 4.97 11.15 -23.19
C TYR A 362 4.89 11.99 -21.90
N ARG A 363 3.98 11.64 -20.99
CA ARG A 363 3.71 12.39 -19.75
C ARG A 363 4.61 11.97 -18.59
N GLY A 364 5.22 10.79 -18.69
CA GLY A 364 6.28 10.38 -17.78
C GLY A 364 7.62 10.95 -18.23
N TRP A 365 8.27 10.28 -19.19
CA TRP A 365 9.67 10.54 -19.53
C TRP A 365 9.89 11.78 -20.40
N ALA A 366 9.17 11.93 -21.52
CA ALA A 366 9.36 13.07 -22.43
C ALA A 366 9.08 14.42 -21.73
N SER A 367 8.14 14.43 -20.78
CA SER A 367 7.81 15.62 -19.98
C SER A 367 8.95 16.13 -19.07
N LEU A 368 9.99 15.30 -18.85
CA LEU A 368 11.18 15.71 -18.09
C LEU A 368 12.07 16.68 -18.89
N TYR A 369 11.90 16.72 -20.21
CA TYR A 369 12.69 17.56 -21.10
C TYR A 369 11.89 18.77 -21.59
N PRO A 370 12.55 19.91 -21.87
CA PRO A 370 11.93 21.05 -22.56
C PRO A 370 11.32 20.65 -23.91
N GLU A 371 10.27 21.35 -24.36
CA GLU A 371 9.54 21.03 -25.60
C GLU A 371 10.44 21.01 -26.85
N ALA A 372 11.47 21.85 -26.91
CA ALA A 372 12.39 21.93 -28.04
C ALA A 372 13.57 20.93 -27.97
N ASP A 373 13.69 20.15 -26.89
CA ASP A 373 14.85 19.27 -26.65
C ASP A 373 14.87 18.08 -27.62
N ALA A 374 16.04 17.76 -28.17
CA ALA A 374 16.22 16.62 -29.07
C ALA A 374 15.94 15.27 -28.35
N SER A 375 16.29 15.16 -27.08
CA SER A 375 16.02 13.98 -26.24
C SER A 375 14.53 13.74 -26.11
N ARG A 376 13.74 14.82 -25.99
CA ARG A 376 12.28 14.74 -25.95
C ARG A 376 11.73 14.12 -27.22
N LYS A 377 12.13 14.67 -28.38
CA LYS A 377 11.70 14.18 -29.69
C LYS A 377 12.02 12.70 -29.89
N LEU A 378 13.22 12.28 -29.48
CA LEU A 378 13.65 10.89 -29.54
C LEU A 378 12.75 9.97 -28.69
N VAL A 379 12.46 10.36 -27.44
CA VAL A 379 11.58 9.58 -26.55
C VAL A 379 10.16 9.49 -27.12
N GLU A 380 9.64 10.58 -27.68
CA GLU A 380 8.31 10.63 -28.30
C GLU A 380 8.23 9.77 -29.59
N GLU A 381 9.28 9.79 -30.41
CA GLU A 381 9.42 8.99 -31.64
C GLU A 381 9.46 7.49 -31.33
N VAL A 382 10.31 7.09 -30.37
CA VAL A 382 10.38 5.69 -29.89
C VAL A 382 9.03 5.25 -29.33
N GLY A 383 8.43 6.05 -28.45
CA GLY A 383 7.11 5.76 -27.89
C GLY A 383 6.00 5.62 -28.95
N SER A 384 6.12 6.29 -30.10
CA SER A 384 5.13 6.22 -31.17
C SER A 384 5.31 5.03 -32.12
N SER A 385 6.54 4.55 -32.30
CA SER A 385 6.86 3.49 -33.26
C SER A 385 6.88 2.08 -32.66
N TYR A 386 6.91 1.98 -31.33
CA TYR A 386 7.08 0.72 -30.60
C TYR A 386 5.75 0.01 -30.36
N PHE A 387 5.85 -1.30 -30.17
CA PHE A 387 4.76 -2.15 -29.68
C PHE A 387 4.94 -2.40 -28.19
N LEU A 388 3.84 -2.37 -27.44
CA LEU A 388 3.75 -2.94 -26.10
C LEU A 388 3.47 -4.43 -26.25
N VAL A 389 4.28 -5.27 -25.62
CA VAL A 389 4.21 -6.73 -25.71
C VAL A 389 4.04 -7.32 -24.32
N SER A 390 3.08 -8.22 -24.15
CA SER A 390 2.94 -9.13 -23.01
C SER A 390 3.24 -10.55 -23.48
N LEU A 391 4.17 -11.22 -22.82
CA LEU A 391 4.62 -12.59 -23.09
C LEU A 391 4.45 -13.44 -21.83
N VAL A 392 3.82 -14.59 -21.96
CA VAL A 392 3.61 -15.57 -20.88
C VAL A 392 4.16 -16.92 -21.31
N ASP A 393 4.95 -17.54 -20.43
CA ASP A 393 5.31 -18.95 -20.56
C ASP A 393 4.33 -19.82 -19.78
N ASN A 394 3.59 -20.66 -20.50
CA ASN A 394 2.59 -21.54 -19.91
C ASN A 394 3.19 -22.82 -19.33
N ASP A 395 4.44 -23.16 -19.63
CA ASP A 395 5.17 -24.22 -18.93
C ASP A 395 5.71 -23.67 -17.61
N TYR A 396 4.85 -23.56 -16.60
CA TYR A 396 5.23 -23.07 -15.28
C TYR A 396 6.11 -24.07 -14.49
N VAL A 397 6.40 -25.25 -15.04
CA VAL A 397 7.22 -26.28 -14.39
C VAL A 397 8.66 -26.20 -14.88
N ASN A 398 8.87 -26.20 -16.21
CA ASN A 398 10.19 -26.24 -16.83
C ASN A 398 10.45 -25.09 -17.81
N GLY A 399 9.55 -24.11 -17.88
CA GLY A 399 9.61 -23.02 -18.83
C GLY A 399 10.86 -22.16 -18.69
N ASP A 400 11.33 -21.70 -19.84
CA ASP A 400 12.41 -20.73 -19.97
C ASP A 400 11.94 -19.63 -20.92
N ILE A 401 11.25 -18.65 -20.33
CA ILE A 401 10.78 -17.48 -21.06
C ILE A 401 11.94 -16.68 -21.67
N PHE A 402 13.15 -16.75 -21.10
CA PHE A 402 14.30 -16.02 -21.59
C PHE A 402 14.96 -16.70 -22.78
N GLY A 403 14.80 -18.01 -22.92
CA GLY A 403 15.33 -18.76 -24.06
C GLY A 403 14.85 -18.24 -25.41
N VAL A 404 13.68 -17.59 -25.50
CA VAL A 404 13.19 -17.03 -26.78
C VAL A 404 14.04 -15.82 -27.22
N PHE A 405 14.71 -15.19 -26.25
CA PHE A 405 15.61 -14.08 -26.47
C PHE A 405 17.06 -14.51 -26.70
N ALA A 406 17.36 -15.82 -26.70
CA ALA A 406 18.67 -16.29 -27.12
C ALA A 406 18.93 -15.82 -28.57
N ASP A 407 20.13 -15.28 -28.81
CA ASP A 407 20.58 -14.80 -30.13
C ASP A 407 19.71 -13.65 -30.69
N PHE A 408 19.37 -12.65 -29.85
CA PHE A 408 18.68 -11.41 -30.24
C PHE A 408 19.63 -10.24 -30.53
#